data_AF-A0A1H2LB92-F1
#
_entry.id   AF-A0A1H2LB92-F1
#
_cell.length_a   1.000
_cell.length_b   1.000
_cell.length_c   1.000
_cell.angle_alpha   90.00
_cell.angle_beta   90.00
_cell.angle_gamma   90.00
#
_symmetry.space_group_name_H-M   'P 1'
#
loop_
_entity.id
_entity.type
_entity.pdbx_description
1 polymer ?
#
loop_
_entity_poly.entity_id
_entity_poly.type
_entity_poly.pdbx_seq_one_letter_code
_entity_poly.pdbx_strand_id
1 'polypeptide(L)'
;MPEPRSIAHEDGRHVAMPLGGIGTGTVALGADGGLRQWQLHNLGNHRGDLPGSFLALRATQWEPPLDELRVLQARPAPGPHAPTPLVTDDVVPGWQAARAGPTSSWRTTRWPPHTPEPGSWCSPSTIPVRPCSRSGGGRRSSWPSCAAAA
;
A
#
# COMPACT_ATOMS: atom_id res chain seq x y z
N MET A 1 22.60 -4.95 11.18
CA MET A 1 21.16 -4.64 11.34
C MET A 1 20.38 -5.69 10.55
N PRO A 2 19.27 -6.23 11.07
CA PRO A 2 18.44 -7.15 10.29
C PRO A 2 17.86 -6.44 9.07
N GLU A 3 17.86 -7.11 7.92
CA GLU A 3 17.33 -6.60 6.66
C GLU A 3 15.80 -6.61 6.66
N PRO A 4 15.12 -5.66 5.99
CA PRO A 4 13.68 -5.68 5.84
C PRO A 4 13.21 -6.90 5.05
N ARG A 5 12.24 -7.64 5.58
CA ARG A 5 11.66 -8.81 4.91
C ARG A 5 10.73 -8.37 3.79
N SER A 6 10.88 -8.97 2.61
CA SER A 6 9.96 -8.81 1.47
C SER A 6 9.11 -10.06 1.32
N ILE A 7 7.79 -9.87 1.19
CA ILE A 7 6.81 -10.95 1.09
C ILE A 7 5.94 -10.66 -0.13
N ALA A 8 5.87 -11.61 -1.07
CA ALA A 8 4.97 -11.53 -2.22
C ALA A 8 3.50 -11.63 -1.73
N HIS A 9 2.59 -10.92 -2.38
CA HIS A 9 1.19 -10.89 -1.93
C HIS A 9 0.53 -12.28 -1.96
N GLU A 10 0.91 -13.14 -2.91
CA GLU A 10 0.42 -14.52 -3.00
C GLU A 10 0.80 -15.38 -1.78
N ASP A 11 2.02 -15.20 -1.28
CA ASP A 11 2.54 -15.92 -0.11
C ASP A 11 2.12 -15.26 1.21
N GLY A 12 1.83 -13.96 1.15
CA GLY A 12 1.54 -13.11 2.30
C GLY A 12 0.07 -13.05 2.72
N ARG A 13 -0.81 -13.93 2.22
CA ARG A 13 -2.25 -13.89 2.52
C ARG A 13 -2.59 -13.89 4.01
N HIS A 14 -1.75 -14.53 4.83
CA HIS A 14 -1.89 -14.63 6.29
C HIS A 14 -1.20 -13.49 7.05
N VAL A 15 -0.56 -12.57 6.33
CA VAL A 15 0.26 -11.52 6.93
C VAL A 15 -0.54 -10.22 6.95
N ALA A 16 -0.76 -9.70 8.14
CA ALA A 16 -1.34 -8.39 8.35
C ALA A 16 -0.57 -7.64 9.45
N MET A 17 -0.47 -6.32 9.28
CA MET A 17 0.16 -5.43 10.24
C MET A 17 -0.91 -4.57 10.92
N PRO A 18 -1.05 -4.64 12.25
CA PRO A 18 -1.95 -3.74 12.97
C PRO A 18 -1.44 -2.30 12.85
N LEU A 19 -2.31 -1.42 12.39
CA LEU A 19 -2.13 0.02 12.37
C LEU A 19 -3.02 0.60 13.47
N GLY A 20 -2.40 1.08 14.54
CA GLY A 20 -3.11 1.62 15.69
C GLY A 20 -2.30 1.47 16.97
N GLY A 21 -2.58 2.33 17.94
CA GLY A 21 -2.05 2.22 19.29
C GLY A 21 -3.02 1.46 20.20
N ILE A 22 -2.55 1.15 21.40
CA ILE A 22 -3.42 0.59 22.45
C ILE A 22 -4.52 1.62 22.77
N GLY A 23 -5.77 1.18 22.78
CA GLY A 23 -6.93 2.01 23.14
C GLY A 23 -7.44 2.96 22.04
N THR A 24 -6.74 3.15 20.92
CA THR A 24 -7.21 3.98 19.79
C THR A 24 -8.16 3.25 18.85
N GLY A 25 -8.23 1.92 19.00
CA GLY A 25 -8.69 1.05 17.94
C GLY A 25 -7.61 0.80 16.89
N THR A 26 -7.75 -0.28 16.13
CA THR A 26 -6.74 -0.78 15.18
C THR A 26 -7.40 -1.15 13.87
N VAL A 27 -6.71 -0.92 12.75
CA VAL A 27 -7.03 -1.51 11.44
C VAL A 27 -5.83 -2.29 10.95
N ALA A 28 -6.02 -3.47 10.38
CA ALA A 28 -4.92 -4.29 9.89
C ALA A 28 -4.66 -4.04 8.41
N LEU A 29 -3.40 -3.78 8.05
CA LEU A 29 -2.94 -3.69 6.67
C LEU A 29 -2.39 -5.03 6.19
N GLY A 30 -3.03 -5.61 5.19
CA GLY A 30 -2.66 -6.88 4.58
C GLY A 30 -1.46 -6.79 3.62
N ALA A 31 -0.82 -7.94 3.35
CA ALA A 31 0.23 -8.04 2.32
C ALA A 31 -0.28 -7.80 0.89
N ASP A 32 -1.59 -7.82 0.67
CA ASP A 32 -2.31 -7.47 -0.56
C ASP A 32 -2.65 -5.98 -0.65
N GLY A 33 -2.30 -5.16 0.35
CA GLY A 33 -2.68 -3.74 0.42
C GLY A 33 -4.13 -3.49 0.85
N GLY A 34 -4.87 -4.53 1.22
CA GLY A 34 -6.21 -4.44 1.78
C GLY A 34 -6.22 -3.95 3.23
N LEU A 35 -7.22 -3.16 3.60
CA LEU A 35 -7.52 -2.80 4.99
C LEU A 35 -8.60 -3.75 5.52
N ARG A 36 -8.29 -4.46 6.60
CA ARG A 36 -9.16 -5.48 7.21
C ARG A 36 -9.09 -5.46 8.73
N GLN A 37 -9.91 -6.30 9.36
CA GLN A 37 -9.93 -6.53 10.81
C GLN A 37 -9.97 -5.22 11.61
N TRP A 38 -10.99 -4.39 11.38
CA TRP A 38 -11.14 -3.17 12.16
C TRP A 38 -11.63 -3.49 13.58
N GLN A 39 -10.93 -2.92 14.55
CA GLN A 39 -11.30 -2.94 15.95
C GLN A 39 -11.44 -1.50 16.41
N LEU A 40 -12.61 -0.89 16.18
CA LEU A 40 -12.90 0.45 16.67
C LEU A 40 -13.50 0.33 18.08
N HIS A 41 -13.07 1.17 19.01
CA HIS A 41 -13.55 1.17 20.41
C HIS A 41 -13.41 -0.17 21.14
N ASN A 42 -12.34 -0.93 20.85
CA ASN A 42 -12.09 -2.26 21.45
C ASN A 42 -13.13 -3.34 21.08
N LEU A 43 -14.00 -3.08 20.09
CA LEU A 43 -14.92 -4.07 19.54
C LEU A 43 -14.26 -4.80 18.38
N GLY A 44 -13.83 -6.05 18.60
CA GLY A 44 -13.18 -6.85 17.57
C GLY A 44 -14.15 -7.22 16.46
N ASN A 45 -13.93 -6.70 15.25
CA ASN A 45 -14.60 -7.17 14.05
C ASN A 45 -13.58 -7.84 13.12
N HIS A 46 -13.41 -9.15 13.29
CA HIS A 46 -12.46 -9.93 12.49
C HIS A 46 -12.91 -10.03 11.02
N ARG A 47 -14.23 -10.09 10.77
CA ARG A 47 -14.82 -9.96 9.42
C ARG A 47 -15.05 -8.49 9.04
N GLY A 48 -14.38 -7.59 9.73
CA GLY A 48 -14.54 -6.16 9.63
C GLY A 48 -14.03 -5.67 8.30
N ASP A 49 -14.89 -5.73 7.31
CA ASP A 49 -14.68 -5.15 6.01
C ASP A 49 -14.97 -3.66 6.09
N LEU A 50 -14.16 -2.84 5.40
CA LEU A 50 -14.38 -1.40 5.28
C LEU A 50 -14.64 -1.04 3.82
N PRO A 51 -15.89 -1.14 3.34
CA PRO A 51 -16.21 -0.95 1.93
C PRO A 51 -15.71 0.39 1.41
N GLY A 52 -15.01 0.37 0.28
CA GLY A 52 -14.52 1.59 -0.36
C GLY A 52 -13.33 2.26 0.32
N SER A 53 -12.67 1.58 1.26
CA SER A 53 -11.44 2.06 1.88
C SER A 53 -10.21 1.37 1.27
N PHE A 54 -9.35 2.16 0.64
CA PHE A 54 -8.17 1.67 -0.09
C PHE A 54 -7.16 2.80 -0.23
N LEU A 55 -5.92 2.44 -0.51
CA LEU A 55 -4.88 3.39 -0.87
C LEU A 55 -4.78 3.49 -2.39
N ALA A 56 -4.58 4.70 -2.90
CA ALA A 56 -4.35 4.95 -4.31
C ALA A 56 -3.22 5.96 -4.48
N LEU A 57 -2.50 5.86 -5.58
CA LEU A 57 -1.43 6.75 -5.96
C LEU A 57 -1.75 7.38 -7.31
N ARG A 58 -1.73 8.71 -7.35
CA ARG A 58 -1.72 9.47 -8.60
C ARG A 58 -0.31 9.97 -8.85
N ALA A 59 0.27 9.61 -9.99
CA ALA A 59 1.55 10.13 -10.42
C ALA A 59 1.32 11.07 -11.60
N THR A 60 1.63 12.35 -11.41
CA THR A 60 1.60 13.36 -12.47
C THR A 60 3.00 13.89 -12.72
N GLN A 61 3.39 14.02 -13.98
CA GLN A 61 4.63 14.70 -14.36
C GLN A 61 4.41 15.44 -15.69
N TRP A 62 5.07 16.58 -15.83
CA TRP A 62 4.94 17.42 -17.02
C TRP A 62 5.73 16.86 -18.20
N GLU A 63 6.99 16.45 -17.97
CA GLU A 63 7.89 15.95 -19.02
C GLU A 63 8.69 14.74 -18.48
N PRO A 64 8.64 13.57 -19.14
CA PRO A 64 7.69 13.20 -20.19
C PRO A 64 6.26 13.09 -19.63
N PRO A 65 5.21 13.48 -20.35
CA PRO A 65 3.85 13.50 -19.79
C PRO A 65 3.45 12.18 -19.13
N LEU A 66 3.07 12.23 -17.85
CA LEU A 66 2.51 11.12 -17.08
C LEU A 66 1.33 11.66 -16.30
N ASP A 67 0.19 11.00 -16.38
CA ASP A 67 -0.93 11.18 -15.48
C ASP A 67 -1.58 9.82 -15.25
N GLU A 68 -1.11 9.12 -14.22
CA GLU A 68 -1.51 7.76 -13.92
C GLU A 68 -2.15 7.69 -12.54
N LEU A 69 -3.30 7.02 -12.43
CA LEU A 69 -3.95 6.69 -11.17
C LEU A 69 -3.92 5.18 -10.97
N ARG A 70 -3.30 4.72 -9.88
CA ARG A 70 -3.24 3.29 -9.52
C ARG A 70 -3.80 3.05 -8.14
N VAL A 71 -4.58 1.99 -8.03
CA VAL A 71 -5.04 1.48 -6.74
C VAL A 71 -3.95 0.56 -6.20
N LEU A 72 -3.52 0.83 -4.97
CA LEU A 72 -2.48 0.11 -4.26
C LEU A 72 -3.07 -1.13 -3.57
N GLN A 73 -3.72 -1.99 -4.36
CA GLN A 73 -4.26 -3.26 -3.93
C GLN A 73 -3.83 -4.34 -4.92
N ALA A 74 -3.63 -5.56 -4.43
CA ALA A 74 -3.29 -6.71 -5.24
C ALA A 74 -4.57 -7.42 -5.69
N ARG A 75 -4.45 -8.24 -6.73
CA ARG A 75 -5.50 -9.22 -7.01
C ARG A 75 -5.48 -10.30 -5.93
N PRO A 76 -6.64 -10.83 -5.52
CA PRO A 76 -6.65 -11.99 -4.65
C PRO A 76 -5.84 -13.13 -5.28
N ALA A 77 -5.01 -13.79 -4.48
CA ALA A 77 -4.25 -14.95 -4.94
C ALA A 77 -5.23 -16.05 -5.41
N PRO A 78 -4.98 -16.69 -6.56
CA PRO A 78 -5.86 -17.73 -7.08
C PRO A 78 -5.72 -19.03 -6.28
N GLY A 79 -6.81 -19.79 -6.21
CA GLY A 79 -6.82 -21.14 -5.63
C GLY A 79 -7.18 -21.18 -4.14
N PRO A 80 -7.51 -22.38 -3.63
CA PRO A 80 -7.85 -22.56 -2.23
C PRO A 80 -6.62 -22.44 -1.32
N HIS A 81 -6.84 -21.98 -0.10
CA HIS A 81 -5.84 -21.89 0.95
C HIS A 81 -6.37 -22.42 2.28
N ALA A 82 -5.44 -22.82 3.16
CA ALA A 82 -5.80 -23.12 4.54
C ALA A 82 -6.20 -21.81 5.25
N PRO A 83 -7.24 -21.82 6.11
CA PRO A 83 -7.63 -20.64 6.86
C PRO A 83 -6.56 -20.27 7.90
N THR A 84 -6.46 -18.98 8.24
CA THR A 84 -5.59 -18.56 9.35
C THR A 84 -6.22 -19.05 10.68
N PRO A 85 -5.44 -19.67 11.59
CA PRO A 85 -5.98 -20.04 12.89
C PRO A 85 -6.41 -18.81 13.68
N LEU A 86 -7.62 -18.84 14.25
CA LEU A 86 -8.15 -17.85 15.21
C LEU A 86 -8.38 -16.42 14.69
N VAL A 87 -8.02 -16.12 13.44
CA VAL A 87 -8.18 -14.81 12.79
C VAL A 87 -8.59 -14.99 11.34
N THR A 88 -9.02 -13.91 10.69
CA THR A 88 -9.52 -13.94 9.31
C THR A 88 -8.68 -13.06 8.39
N ASP A 89 -7.36 -13.03 8.60
CA ASP A 89 -6.43 -12.25 7.78
C ASP A 89 -6.36 -12.69 6.32
N ASP A 90 -6.67 -13.96 6.10
CA ASP A 90 -6.68 -14.60 4.79
C ASP A 90 -7.98 -14.39 4.00
N VAL A 91 -8.99 -13.79 4.64
CA VAL A 91 -10.29 -13.53 4.01
C VAL A 91 -10.22 -12.21 3.26
N VAL A 92 -10.35 -12.27 1.94
CA VAL A 92 -10.45 -11.09 1.08
C VAL A 92 -11.93 -10.77 0.82
N PRO A 93 -12.42 -9.56 1.15
CA PRO A 93 -13.81 -9.18 0.92
C PRO A 93 -14.19 -9.19 -0.55
N GLY A 94 -15.43 -9.60 -0.86
CA GLY A 94 -15.91 -9.66 -2.25
C GLY A 94 -15.85 -8.30 -2.98
N TRP A 95 -16.11 -7.20 -2.28
CA TRP A 95 -16.01 -5.85 -2.87
C TRP A 95 -14.57 -5.46 -3.21
N GLN A 96 -13.59 -5.94 -2.44
CA GLN A 96 -12.17 -5.70 -2.69
C GLN A 96 -11.71 -6.53 -3.89
N ALA A 97 -12.11 -7.81 -3.94
CA ALA A 97 -11.85 -8.68 -5.08
C ALA A 97 -12.45 -8.12 -6.38
N ALA A 98 -13.68 -7.61 -6.34
CA ALA A 98 -14.34 -7.00 -7.49
C ALA A 98 -13.68 -5.69 -7.94
N ARG A 99 -13.00 -4.97 -7.03
CA ARG A 99 -12.29 -3.72 -7.32
C ARG A 99 -10.90 -3.92 -7.92
N ALA A 100 -10.28 -5.08 -7.68
CA ALA A 100 -8.93 -5.42 -8.18
C ALA A 100 -8.93 -5.64 -9.72
N GLY A 101 -9.25 -4.57 -10.46
CA GLY A 101 -9.33 -4.54 -11.91
C GLY A 101 -7.96 -4.34 -12.57
N PRO A 102 -7.90 -3.73 -13.76
CA PRO A 102 -6.64 -3.50 -14.47
C PRO A 102 -5.70 -2.48 -13.78
N THR A 103 -6.21 -1.68 -12.85
CA THR A 103 -5.47 -0.62 -12.14
C THR A 103 -4.78 -1.08 -10.85
N SER A 104 -4.95 -2.35 -10.46
CA SER A 104 -4.32 -2.95 -9.29
C SER A 104 -2.82 -3.19 -9.55
N SER A 105 -1.93 -2.59 -8.76
CA SER A 105 -0.48 -2.68 -8.99
C SER A 105 0.33 -3.26 -7.83
N TRP A 106 -0.31 -3.67 -6.75
CA TRP A 106 0.41 -4.21 -5.59
C TRP A 106 0.95 -5.62 -5.87
N ARG A 107 2.20 -5.87 -5.51
CA ARG A 107 2.88 -7.17 -5.74
C ARG A 107 3.60 -7.70 -4.51
N THR A 108 4.22 -6.82 -3.74
CA THR A 108 5.12 -7.20 -2.66
C THR A 108 5.00 -6.18 -1.54
N THR A 109 4.92 -6.66 -0.31
CA THR A 109 5.02 -5.83 0.88
C THR A 109 6.37 -6.04 1.53
N ARG A 110 7.01 -4.94 1.93
CA ARG A 110 8.27 -4.96 2.69
C ARG A 110 7.99 -4.44 4.10
N TRP A 111 8.30 -5.26 5.10
CA TRP A 111 8.17 -4.87 6.51
C TRP A 111 9.54 -4.56 7.11
N PRO A 112 9.72 -3.36 7.70
CA PRO A 112 10.92 -3.06 8.45
C PRO A 112 10.98 -3.93 9.73
N PRO A 113 12.18 -4.35 10.16
CA PRO A 113 12.34 -5.23 11.33
C PRO A 113 12.18 -4.52 12.69
N HIS A 114 12.01 -3.20 12.71
CA HIS A 114 11.79 -2.38 13.91
C HIS A 114 10.71 -1.33 13.63
N THR A 115 9.61 -1.41 14.37
CA THR A 115 8.50 -0.45 14.39
C THR A 115 8.53 0.30 15.73
N PRO A 116 8.52 1.64 15.68
CA PRO A 116 7.22 2.29 15.83
C PRO A 116 6.83 3.19 14.66
N GLU A 117 7.66 3.36 13.64
CA GLU A 117 7.33 4.22 12.49
C GLU A 117 7.01 3.39 11.23
N PRO A 118 5.75 3.35 10.76
CA PRO A 118 5.36 2.57 9.60
C PRO A 118 5.84 3.25 8.30
N GLY A 119 6.82 2.65 7.63
CA GLY A 119 7.15 2.93 6.23
C GLY A 119 6.67 1.78 5.34
N SER A 120 5.67 2.02 4.49
CA SER A 120 5.27 1.09 3.43
C SER A 120 5.91 1.52 2.10
N TRP A 121 6.53 0.58 1.40
CA TRP A 121 7.25 0.83 0.15
C TRP A 121 6.57 0.10 -1.00
N CYS A 122 5.92 0.85 -1.89
CA CYS A 122 5.54 0.35 -3.21
C CYS A 122 6.77 0.34 -4.11
N SER A 123 7.19 -0.83 -4.60
CA SER A 123 8.23 -0.88 -5.65
C SER A 123 7.62 -0.42 -6.98
N PRO A 124 8.11 0.67 -7.58
CA PRO A 124 7.48 1.32 -8.72
C PRO A 124 7.86 0.64 -10.05
N SER A 125 7.96 -0.70 -10.09
CA SER A 125 8.31 -1.40 -11.34
C SER A 125 7.32 -1.11 -12.49
N THR A 126 6.14 -0.56 -12.19
CA THR A 126 5.10 -0.18 -13.16
C THR A 126 4.83 1.34 -13.22
N ILE A 127 5.49 2.18 -12.41
CA ILE A 127 5.33 3.64 -12.48
C ILE A 127 6.72 4.25 -12.63
N PRO A 128 7.09 4.78 -13.81
CA PRO A 128 8.42 5.33 -14.03
C PRO A 128 8.57 6.70 -13.36
N VAL A 129 8.47 6.79 -12.04
CA VAL A 129 8.98 7.94 -11.27
C VAL A 129 10.46 7.71 -11.04
N ARG A 130 11.27 8.02 -12.07
CA ARG A 130 12.70 8.25 -11.83
C ARG A 130 12.80 9.58 -11.08
N PRO A 131 13.50 9.66 -9.94
CA PRO A 131 13.86 10.96 -9.41
C PRO A 131 14.70 11.67 -10.48
N CYS A 132 14.30 12.89 -10.84
CA CYS A 132 15.11 13.76 -11.71
C CYS A 132 16.49 13.85 -11.05
N SER A 133 17.51 13.26 -11.68
CA SER A 133 18.83 13.15 -11.06
C SER A 133 19.39 14.55 -10.83
N ARG A 134 19.53 14.94 -9.57
CA ARG A 134 20.22 16.17 -9.21
C ARG A 134 21.71 15.95 -9.46
N SER A 135 22.20 16.31 -10.64
CA SER A 135 23.64 16.46 -10.86
C SER A 135 24.11 17.60 -9.96
N GLY A 136 25.06 17.30 -9.08
CA GLY A 136 25.48 18.19 -8.00
C GLY A 136 26.20 19.46 -8.46
N GLY A 137 26.24 20.43 -7.53
CA GLY A 137 27.31 21.41 -7.42
C GLY A 137 27.04 22.80 -8.02
N GLY A 138 26.42 23.70 -7.25
CA GLY A 138 26.39 25.13 -7.61
C GLY A 138 25.48 25.96 -6.71
N ARG A 139 25.94 27.13 -6.28
CA ARG A 139 25.36 27.94 -5.20
C ARG A 139 24.14 28.77 -5.66
N ARG A 140 23.23 29.01 -4.70
CA ARG A 140 22.20 30.05 -4.51
C ARG A 140 21.60 30.81 -5.72
N SER A 141 20.30 31.10 -5.55
CA SER A 141 19.45 32.13 -6.18
C SER A 141 19.12 31.99 -7.66
N SER A 142 18.01 31.32 -7.95
CA SER A 142 16.83 31.91 -8.59
C SER A 142 15.78 30.81 -8.77
N TRP A 143 14.53 31.10 -8.40
CA TRP A 143 13.40 30.29 -8.84
C TRP A 143 13.15 30.65 -10.31
N PRO A 144 13.13 29.71 -11.28
CA PRO A 144 12.44 29.98 -12.52
C PRO A 144 10.94 29.84 -12.22
N SER A 145 10.26 30.98 -12.18
CA SER A 145 8.83 31.07 -12.39
C SER A 145 8.47 30.30 -13.67
N CYS A 146 7.64 29.27 -13.56
CA CYS A 146 6.89 28.76 -14.71
C CYS A 146 5.47 29.26 -14.54
N ALA A 147 5.18 30.33 -15.28
CA ALA A 147 3.85 30.90 -15.40
C ALA A 147 2.86 29.83 -15.89
N ALA A 148 1.68 29.84 -15.28
CA ALA A 148 0.51 29.23 -15.87
C ALA A 148 0.26 29.84 -17.26
N ALA A 149 0.06 28.99 -18.26
CA ALA A 149 -0.49 29.40 -19.54
C ALA A 149 -1.56 28.38 -19.94
N ALA A 150 -2.81 28.87 -19.82
CA ALA A 150 -4.07 28.51 -20.48
C ALA A 150 -4.36 27.05 -20.82
#